data_AF-A0ABD0QY43-F1
#
_entry.id   AF-A0ABD0QY43-F1
#
_cell.length_a   1.000
_cell.length_b   1.000
_cell.length_c   1.000
_cell.angle_alpha   90.00
_cell.angle_beta   90.00
_cell.angle_gamma   90.00
#
_symmetry.space_group_name_H-M   'P 1'
#
loop_
_entity.id
_entity.type
_entity.pdbx_description
1 polymer ?
#
loop_
_entity_poly.entity_id
_entity_poly.type
_entity_poly.pdbx_seq_one_letter_code
_entity_poly.pdbx_strand_id
1 'polypeptide(L)' 'MTTKRKIIGRLVPCRCFRGEEEVISVLDYSHCSLQQVPKEIFSFERTLEELYLDANQIEELPK' A
#
# COMPACT_ATOMS: atom_id res chain seq x y z
N MET A 1 28.33 38.89 6.34
CA MET A 1 27.30 39.47 5.42
C MET A 1 27.20 38.51 4.24
N THR A 2 26.15 37.74 3.97
CA THR A 2 24.71 37.98 4.04
C THR A 2 23.96 36.65 4.24
N THR A 3 22.89 36.72 5.02
CA THR A 3 22.00 35.63 5.43
C THR A 3 21.06 35.26 4.27
N LYS A 4 20.89 33.97 3.95
CA LYS A 4 19.71 33.50 3.20
C LYS A 4 19.06 32.30 3.90
N ARG A 5 17.93 32.63 4.52
CA ARG A 5 17.03 31.79 5.30
C ARG A 5 16.53 30.62 4.43
N LYS A 6 16.78 29.38 4.84
CA LYS A 6 16.10 28.21 4.28
C LYS A 6 14.85 27.96 5.11
N ILE A 7 13.73 28.13 4.44
CA ILE A 7 12.37 28.23 4.97
C ILE A 7 12.06 27.00 5.83
N ILE A 8 11.91 27.20 7.15
CA ILE A 8 11.21 26.26 8.03
C ILE A 8 9.73 26.49 7.75
N GLY A 9 9.25 25.88 6.67
CA GLY A 9 7.83 25.85 6.34
C GLY A 9 7.15 24.93 7.34
N ARG A 10 6.56 25.52 8.38
CA ARG A 10 5.50 24.88 9.18
C ARG A 10 4.44 24.40 8.20
N LEU A 11 4.45 23.12 7.86
CA LEU A 11 3.37 22.47 7.13
C LEU A 11 2.12 22.59 7.99
N VAL A 12 1.22 23.48 7.57
CA VAL A 12 -0.11 23.63 8.13
C VAL A 12 -0.81 22.27 7.94
N PRO A 13 -1.42 21.68 8.98
CA PRO A 13 -2.17 20.44 8.82
C PRO A 13 -3.48 20.78 8.12
N CYS A 14 -3.43 20.95 6.81
CA CYS A 14 -4.63 21.03 5.98
C CYS A 14 -5.34 19.68 6.07
N ARG A 15 -6.55 19.67 6.64
CA ARG A 15 -7.46 18.51 6.71
C ARG A 15 -7.88 17.95 5.33
N CYS A 16 -7.40 18.54 4.23
CA CYS A 16 -7.64 18.10 2.86
C CYS A 16 -6.62 17.06 2.37
N PHE A 17 -5.47 16.90 3.06
CA PHE A 17 -4.57 15.75 2.88
C PHE A 17 -5.02 14.59 3.78
N ARG A 18 -6.33 14.34 3.80
CA ARG A 18 -6.85 13.07 4.27
C ARG A 18 -6.39 12.10 3.20
N GLY A 19 -5.27 11.41 3.44
CA GLY A 19 -4.78 10.39 2.52
C GLY A 19 -5.98 9.56 2.11
N GLU A 20 -6.30 9.57 0.82
CA GLU A 20 -7.22 8.60 0.26
C GLU A 20 -6.54 7.26 0.53
N GLU A 21 -6.94 6.60 1.62
CA GLU A 21 -6.68 5.17 1.74
C GLU A 21 -7.37 4.55 0.53
N GLU A 22 -6.55 4.05 -0.40
CA GLU A 22 -7.04 3.42 -1.60
C GLU A 22 -7.87 2.21 -1.18
N VAL A 23 -9.19 2.31 -1.37
CA VAL A 23 -10.14 1.28 -0.97
C VAL A 23 -10.08 0.21 -2.05
N ILE A 24 -9.27 -0.81 -1.80
CA ILE A 24 -9.17 -1.97 -2.68
C ILE A 24 -9.99 -3.09 -2.05
N SER A 25 -11.08 -3.50 -2.73
CA SER A 25 -11.94 -4.61 -2.33
C SER A 25 -11.57 -5.93 -2.99
N VAL A 26 -10.97 -5.90 -4.18
CA VAL A 26 -10.59 -7.10 -4.93
C VAL A 26 -9.17 -6.96 -5.46
N LEU A 27 -8.33 -7.97 -5.22
CA LEU A 27 -7.00 -8.10 -5.80
C LEU A 27 -6.90 -9.42 -6.57
N ASP A 28 -6.52 -9.33 -7.84
CA ASP A 28 -6.25 -10.50 -8.68
C ASP A 28 -4.74 -10.60 -8.97
N TYR A 29 -4.12 -11.58 -8.33
CA TYR A 29 -2.72 -11.97 -8.55
C TYR A 29 -2.62 -13.36 -9.18
N SER A 30 -3.65 -13.78 -9.90
CA SER A 30 -3.65 -15.07 -10.59
C SER A 30 -2.62 -15.08 -11.73
N HIS A 31 -1.97 -16.21 -11.97
CA HIS A 31 -0.95 -16.38 -13.01
C HIS A 31 0.27 -15.44 -12.90
N CYS A 32 0.51 -14.85 -11.73
CA CYS A 32 1.65 -13.94 -11.50
C CYS A 32 2.99 -14.65 -11.23
N SER A 33 3.02 -16.00 -11.26
CA SER A 33 4.20 -16.80 -10.91
C SER A 33 4.79 -16.41 -9.54
N LEU A 34 3.92 -16.07 -8.59
CA LEU A 34 4.32 -15.73 -7.23
C LEU A 34 4.87 -16.97 -6.53
N GLN A 35 6.05 -16.84 -5.93
CA GLN A 35 6.60 -17.88 -5.05
C GLN A 35 6.12 -17.71 -3.60
N GLN A 36 5.69 -16.51 -3.23
CA GLN A 36 5.23 -16.13 -1.89
C GLN A 36 4.15 -15.06 -2.00
N VAL A 37 3.32 -14.94 -0.97
CA VAL A 37 2.29 -13.89 -0.87
C VAL A 37 2.95 -12.52 -0.62
N PRO A 38 2.76 -11.51 -1.49
CA PRO A 38 3.28 -10.16 -1.30
C PRO A 38 2.76 -9.51 -0.01
N LYS A 39 3.64 -8.79 0.72
CA LYS A 39 3.26 -8.17 2.00
C LYS A 39 2.37 -6.94 1.83
N GLU A 40 2.40 -6.35 0.64
CA GLU A 40 1.62 -5.20 0.25
C GLU A 40 0.12 -5.50 0.34
N ILE A 41 -0.29 -6.75 0.16
CA ILE A 41 -1.67 -7.21 0.32
C ILE A 41 -2.19 -6.91 1.74
N PHE A 42 -1.35 -7.07 2.77
CA PHE A 42 -1.72 -6.75 4.16
C PHE A 42 -1.93 -5.26 4.40
N SER A 43 -1.47 -4.38 3.49
CA SER A 43 -1.78 -2.96 3.57
C SER A 43 -3.26 -2.68 3.32
N PHE A 44 -3.94 -3.59 2.61
CA PHE A 44 -5.35 -3.50 2.27
C PHE A 44 -6.23 -4.39 3.16
N GLU A 45 -5.72 -4.96 4.26
CA GLU A 45 -6.46 -5.87 5.16
C GLU A 45 -7.82 -5.32 5.62
N ARG A 46 -7.93 -4.00 5.77
CA ARG A 46 -9.16 -3.33 6.22
C ARG A 46 -10.23 -3.17 5.14
N THR A 47 -9.87 -3.25 3.86
CA THR A 47 -10.77 -2.99 2.73
C THR A 47 -10.91 -4.16 1.79
N LEU A 48 -9.92 -5.05 1.76
CA LEU A 48 -9.83 -6.16 0.83
C LEU A 48 -10.81 -7.26 1.24
N GLU A 49 -11.73 -7.58 0.34
CA GLU A 49 -12.77 -8.60 0.53
C GLU A 49 -12.41 -9.88 -0.25
N GLU A 50 -11.84 -9.74 -1.44
CA GLU A 50 -11.49 -10.85 -2.32
C GLU A 50 -10.03 -10.79 -2.76
N LEU A 51 -9.34 -11.93 -2.67
CA LEU A 51 -7.95 -12.08 -3.11
C LEU A 51 -7.81 -13.37 -3.92
N TYR A 52 -7.46 -13.23 -5.20
CA TYR A 52 -7.22 -14.36 -6.10
C TYR A 52 -5.72 -14.61 -6.26
N LEU A 53 -5.29 -15.84 -5.98
CA LEU A 53 -3.88 -16.27 -6.03
C LEU A 53 -3.72 -17.53 -6.89
N ASP A 54 -4.66 -17.81 -7.78
CA ASP A 54 -4.66 -19.03 -8.59
C ASP A 54 -3.47 -19.08 -9.55
N ALA A 55 -3.05 -20.30 -9.91
CA ALA A 55 -1.96 -20.54 -10.86
C ALA A 55 -0.63 -19.84 -10.50
N ASN A 56 -0.32 -19.75 -9.20
CA ASN A 56 0.98 -19.34 -8.68
C ASN A 56 1.79 -20.55 -8.18
N GLN A 57 3.03 -20.31 -7.73
CA GLN A 57 3.95 -21.30 -7.16
C GLN A 57 4.14 -21.09 -5.65
N ILE A 58 3.06 -20.72 -4.95
CA ILE A 58 3.09 -20.44 -3.51
C ILE A 58 3.08 -21.79 -2.78
N GLU A 59 4.19 -22.12 -2.12
CA GLU A 59 4.34 -23.38 -1.38
C GLU A 59 3.78 -23.29 0.06
N GLU A 60 3.87 -22.11 0.67
CA GLU A 60 3.42 -21.84 2.03
C GLU A 60 2.65 -20.53 2.09
N LEU A 61 1.51 -20.54 2.81
CA LEU A 61 0.78 -19.33 3.13
C LEU A 61 1.32 -18.70 4.42
N PRO A 62 1.46 -17.37 4.47
CA PRO A 62 1.79 -16.68 5.72
C PRO A 62 0.73 -16.94 6.80
N LYS A 63 1.17 -17.03 8.06
CA LYS A 63 0.31 -17.22 9.24
C LYS A 63 -0.34 -15.94 9.72
#